data_AF-A0A382Z3Z7-F1
#
_entry.id   AF-A0A382Z3Z7-F1
#
_cell.length_a   1.000
_cell.length_b   1.000
_cell.length_c   1.000
_cell.angle_alpha   90.00
_cell.angle_beta   90.00
_cell.angle_gamma   90.00
#
_symmetry.space_group_name_H-M   'P 1'
#
loop_
_entity.id
_entity.type
_entity.pdbx_description
1 polymer ?
#
loop_
_entity_poly.entity_id
_entity_poly.type
_entity_poly.pdbx_seq_one_letter_code
_entity_poly.pdbx_strand_id
1 'polypeptide(L)'
;MAPPQANGELVFDDPWQMRVFGLARALCEQGCFSWDDFRSELILAIARWQGALDRSPWSYFDHFLDALLQVLSDKQMINEE
;
A
#
# COMPACT_ATOMS: atom_id res chain seq x y z
N MET A 1 -10.41 5.40 3.85
CA MET A 1 -9.74 5.73 5.13
C MET A 1 -8.48 6.53 4.81
N ALA A 2 -8.10 7.50 5.62
CA ALA A 2 -6.95 8.37 5.34
C ALA A 2 -5.65 7.78 5.92
N PRO A 3 -4.48 8.10 5.33
CA PRO A 3 -3.19 7.78 5.95
C PRO A 3 -3.05 8.43 7.34
N PRO A 4 -2.32 7.80 8.27
CA PRO A 4 -2.06 8.37 9.59
C PRO A 4 -1.24 9.66 9.47
N GLN A 5 -1.74 10.74 10.05
CA GLN A 5 -1.11 12.06 9.97
C GLN A 5 -1.12 12.76 11.34
N ALA A 6 -0.05 13.50 11.64
CA ALA A 6 0.04 14.43 12.76
C ALA A 6 0.49 15.79 12.25
N ASN A 7 -0.27 16.84 12.56
CA ASN A 7 -0.03 18.20 12.05
C ASN A 7 0.15 18.31 10.51
N GLY A 8 -0.50 17.41 9.76
CA GLY A 8 -0.44 17.38 8.29
C GLY A 8 0.73 16.58 7.72
N GLU A 9 1.62 16.04 8.55
CA GLU A 9 2.71 15.17 8.12
C GLU A 9 2.34 13.70 8.32
N LEU A 10 2.81 12.85 7.40
CA LEU A 10 2.63 11.40 7.48
C LEU A 10 3.39 10.86 8.69
N VAL A 11 2.70 10.10 9.54
CA VAL A 11 3.31 9.46 10.71
C VAL A 11 3.55 8.00 10.40
N PHE A 12 4.72 7.51 10.81
CA PHE A 12 5.10 6.11 10.70
C PHE A 12 5.35 5.57 12.10
N ASP A 13 4.61 4.52 12.48
CA ASP A 13 4.77 3.85 13.77
C ASP A 13 5.98 2.90 13.76
N ASP A 14 6.36 2.40 12.58
CA ASP A 14 7.48 1.48 12.41
C ASP A 14 8.42 1.86 11.25
N PRO A 15 9.73 1.53 11.33
CA PRO A 15 10.69 1.84 10.29
C PRO A 15 10.35 1.26 8.91
N TRP A 16 9.65 0.12 8.87
CA TRP A 16 9.27 -0.53 7.61
C TRP A 16 8.24 0.29 6.83
N GLN A 17 7.34 1.00 7.52
CA GLN A 17 6.26 1.77 6.90
C GLN A 17 6.83 2.91 6.05
N MET A 18 7.86 3.61 6.57
CA MET A 18 8.59 4.63 5.82
C MET A 18 9.30 4.06 4.59
N ARG A 19 9.90 2.87 4.71
CA ARG A 19 10.61 2.21 3.60
C ARG A 19 9.65 1.80 2.49
N VAL A 20 8.50 1.22 2.84
CA VAL A 20 7.46 0.83 1.89
C VAL A 20 6.89 2.05 1.16
N PHE A 21 6.60 3.14 1.88
CA PHE A 21 6.15 4.38 1.27
C PHE A 21 7.18 4.96 0.29
N GLY A 22 8.45 5.02 0.71
CA GLY A 22 9.55 5.49 -0.13
C GLY A 22 9.73 4.63 -1.38
N LEU A 23 9.63 3.30 -1.24
CA LEU A 23 9.74 2.36 -2.36
C LEU A 23 8.60 2.55 -3.38
N ALA A 24 7.35 2.62 -2.91
CA ALA A 24 6.20 2.84 -3.77
C ALA A 24 6.35 4.13 -4.58
N ARG A 25 6.79 5.23 -3.93
CA ARG A 25 7.04 6.50 -4.59
C ARG A 25 8.15 6.41 -5.63
N ALA A 26 9.29 5.82 -5.27
CA ALA A 26 10.43 5.70 -6.17
C ALA A 26 10.11 4.86 -7.42
N LEU A 27 9.33 3.79 -7.27
CA LEU A 27 8.90 2.94 -8.39
C LEU A 27 7.86 3.65 -9.27
N CYS A 28 6.94 4.40 -8.66
CA CYS A 28 5.99 5.22 -9.39
C CYS A 28 6.69 6.33 -10.19
N GLU A 29 7.67 7.02 -9.59
CA GLU A 29 8.47 8.06 -10.25
C GLU A 29 9.32 7.51 -11.41
N GLN A 30 9.74 6.25 -11.33
CA GLN A 30 10.44 5.53 -12.41
C GLN A 30 9.51 5.00 -13.51
N GLY A 31 8.18 5.16 -13.35
CA GLY A 31 7.20 4.70 -14.34
C GLY A 31 6.95 3.19 -14.33
N CYS A 32 7.35 2.48 -13.27
CA CYS A 32 7.07 1.05 -13.11
C CYS A 32 5.56 0.77 -13.02
N PHE A 33 4.83 1.68 -12.37
CA PHE A 33 3.37 1.73 -12.35
C PHE A 33 2.90 3.18 -12.19
N SER A 34 1.63 3.46 -12.46
CA SER A 34 1.04 4.78 -12.24
C SER A 34 0.53 4.93 -10.80
N TRP A 35 0.51 6.16 -10.27
CA TRP A 35 -0.07 6.40 -8.94
C TRP A 35 -1.57 6.02 -8.87
N ASP A 36 -2.29 6.10 -9.99
CA ASP A 36 -3.69 5.68 -10.09
C ASP A 36 -3.84 4.16 -10.08
N ASP A 37 -2.91 3.40 -10.68
CA ASP A 37 -2.87 1.94 -10.61
C ASP A 37 -2.71 1.50 -9.14
N PHE A 38 -1.71 2.06 -8.45
CA PHE A 38 -1.47 1.77 -7.04
C PHE A 38 -2.66 2.15 -6.15
N ARG A 39 -3.27 3.33 -6.38
CA ARG A 39 -4.43 3.78 -5.62
C ARG A 39 -5.63 2.85 -5.80
N SER A 40 -5.81 2.30 -7.00
CA SER A 40 -6.87 1.34 -7.30
C SER A 40 -6.66 0.06 -6.49
N GLU A 41 -5.44 -0.49 -6.48
CA GLU A 41 -5.11 -1.66 -5.64
C GLU A 41 -5.26 -1.38 -4.14
N LEU A 42 -4.93 -0.18 -3.67
CA LEU A 42 -5.13 0.19 -2.27
C LEU A 42 -6.62 0.23 -1.89
N ILE A 43 -7.48 0.72 -2.77
CA ILE A 43 -8.93 0.70 -2.55
C ILE A 43 -9.41 -0.75 -2.48
N LEU A 44 -8.93 -1.63 -3.38
CA LEU A 44 -9.28 -3.05 -3.38
C LEU A 44 -8.80 -3.77 -2.13
N ALA A 45 -7.56 -3.57 -1.69
CA ALA A 45 -7.02 -4.16 -0.46
C ALA A 45 -7.86 -3.78 0.77
N ILE A 46 -8.22 -2.50 0.88
CA ILE A 46 -9.08 -2.01 1.97
C ILE A 46 -10.49 -2.61 1.87
N ALA A 47 -11.06 -2.72 0.66
CA ALA A 47 -12.37 -3.32 0.46
C ALA A 47 -12.39 -4.82 0.81
N ARG A 48 -11.34 -5.57 0.46
CA ARG A 48 -11.16 -6.98 0.84
C ARG A 48 -11.14 -7.13 2.36
N TRP A 49 -10.40 -6.28 3.08
CA TRP A 49 -10.38 -6.29 4.54
C TRP A 49 -11.75 -5.96 5.16
N GLN A 50 -12.48 -4.99 4.61
CA GLN A 50 -13.82 -4.63 5.08
C GLN A 50 -14.83 -5.78 4.93
N GLY A 51 -14.68 -6.59 3.87
CA GLY A 51 -15.55 -7.75 3.60
C GLY A 51 -15.19 -9.01 4.37
N ALA A 52 -14.05 -9.07 5.05
CA ALA A 52 -13.59 -10.26 5.77
C ALA A 52 -14.37 -10.48 7.08
N LEU A 53 -14.82 -11.72 7.32
CA LEU A 53 -15.56 -12.12 8.53
C LEU A 53 -14.69 -12.11 9.79
N ASP A 54 -13.43 -12.52 9.67
CA ASP A 54 -12.44 -12.54 10.76
C ASP A 54 -11.31 -11.56 10.42
N ARG A 55 -11.61 -10.26 10.54
CA ARG A 55 -10.68 -9.20 10.15
C ARG A 55 -9.63 -8.97 11.24
N SER A 56 -8.36 -8.95 10.81
CA SER A 56 -7.26 -8.36 11.57
C SER A 56 -7.61 -6.94 12.05
N PRO A 57 -7.03 -6.43 13.16
CA PRO A 57 -7.06 -5.01 13.48
C PRO A 57 -6.66 -4.14 12.28
N TRP A 58 -7.25 -2.95 12.21
CA TRP A 58 -6.97 -2.02 11.11
C TRP A 58 -5.52 -1.53 11.14
N SER A 59 -4.86 -1.56 9.99
CA SER A 59 -3.51 -1.01 9.79
C SER A 59 -3.39 -0.44 8.37
N TYR A 60 -3.23 0.88 8.27
CA TYR A 60 -3.15 1.54 6.97
C TYR A 60 -1.95 1.03 6.15
N PHE A 61 -0.78 0.91 6.77
CA PHE A 61 0.43 0.53 6.07
C PHE A 61 0.49 -0.95 5.71
N ASP A 62 -0.23 -1.83 6.40
CA ASP A 62 -0.37 -3.23 5.96
C ASP A 62 -1.17 -3.31 4.66
N HIS A 63 -2.28 -2.56 4.56
CA HIS A 63 -3.05 -2.47 3.30
C HIS A 63 -2.27 -1.73 2.20
N PHE A 64 -1.44 -0.75 2.56
CA PHE A 64 -0.54 -0.08 1.63
C PHE A 64 0.50 -1.05 1.06
N LEU A 65 1.07 -1.92 1.90
CA LEU A 65 2.03 -2.94 1.48
C LEU A 65 1.36 -3.99 0.60
N ASP A 66 0.19 -4.51 0.99
CA ASP A 66 -0.60 -5.46 0.19
C ASP A 66 -0.87 -4.91 -1.22
N ALA A 67 -1.33 -3.67 -1.31
CA ALA A 67 -1.57 -2.99 -2.57
C ALA A 67 -0.28 -2.79 -3.40
N LEU A 68 0.85 -2.48 -2.75
CA LEU A 68 2.13 -2.34 -3.43
C LEU A 68 2.60 -3.69 -4.00
N LEU A 69 2.44 -4.77 -3.26
CA LEU A 69 2.79 -6.11 -3.75
C LEU A 69 1.88 -6.49 -4.92
N GLN A 70 0.58 -6.28 -4.80
CA GLN A 70 -0.37 -6.59 -5.87
C GLN A 70 -0.06 -5.84 -7.17
N VAL A 71 0.17 -4.53 -7.11
CA VAL A 71 0.51 -3.77 -8.34
C VAL A 71 1.83 -4.25 -8.94
N LEU A 72 2.81 -4.65 -8.13
CA LEU A 72 4.08 -5.19 -8.63
C LEU A 72 3.91 -6.57 -9.26
N SER A 73 3.07 -7.43 -8.69
CA SER A 73 2.69 -8.72 -9.27
C SER A 73 1.98 -8.53 -10.62
N ASP A 74 1.04 -7.59 -10.71
CA ASP A 74 0.30 -7.29 -11.94
C ASP A 74 1.20 -6.75 -13.06
N LYS A 75 2.28 -6.03 -12.70
CA LYS A 75 3.33 -5.60 -13.63
C LYS A 75 4.41 -6.67 -13.87
N GLN A 76 4.27 -7.87 -13.31
CA GLN A 76 5.22 -8.97 -13.38
C GLN A 76 6.63 -8.62 -12.90
N MET A 77 6.74 -7.68 -11.94
CA MET A 77 8.00 -7.25 -11.35
C MET A 77 8.43 -8.13 -10.18
N ILE A 78 7.47 -8.83 -9.58
CA ILE A 78 7.68 -9.82 -8.54
C ILE A 78 6.86 -11.07 -8.88
N ASN A 79 7.30 -12.22 -8.39
CA ASN A 79 6.52 -13.44 -8.42
C ASN A 79 6.15 -13.78 -6.97
N GLU A 80 4.91 -14.23 -6.75
CA GLU A 80 4.56 -14.96 -5.53
C GLU A 80 5.14 -16.38 -5.69
N GLU A 81 6.09 -16.74 -4.83
CA GLU A 81 6.70 -18.09 -4.81
C GLU A 81 5.71 -19.18 -4.43
#